data_AF-A0A966X4C4-F1
#
_entry.id   AF-A0A966X4C4-F1
#
_cell.length_a   1.000
_cell.length_b   1.000
_cell.length_c   1.000
_cell.angle_alpha   90.00
_cell.angle_beta   90.00
_cell.angle_gamma   90.00
#
_symmetry.space_group_name_H-M   'P 1'
#
loop_
_entity.id
_entity.type
_entity.pdbx_description
1 polymer ?
#
loop_
_entity_poly.entity_id
_entity_poly.type
_entity_poly.pdbx_seq_one_letter_code
_entity_poly.pdbx_strand_id
1 'polypeptide(L)'
;RAENEPLVEITQVKGTSETHPLLSTNDEWADFEVRTNHPGEEDASNLPGSYVRDAYLRGLTLSEMGVTNPYQFGVIGSSDTHVAGTSDNEAAFFSKIGVLDGTAELRGSVPFNRFYATIARFVQPEALTEVDGNHYLAVSPRLIRFSASGLAGVWAEENTRESIYDAFKRKETFATSGPRMKIRLFAGYDLADADLEDQGLLAKAYANNTAMGGDLAPQESMSPTFLAWAVADPMGAPLQRLQMIKGWLEEGEPREQVFDIACSDGLTVDPDTHRCPDNGAIVDLSDCSTSAHDAATELKVLWEDPDFDADQDAFYYARVLENPVCRWSTWDAVREGEAPRSDIPKTIQERAWSSPIWLQ
;
A
#
# COMPACT_ATOMS: atom_id res chain seq x y z
N ARG A 1 -2.86 3.10 24.46
CA ARG A 1 -2.85 3.23 22.98
C ARG A 1 -3.87 2.30 22.37
N ALA A 2 -3.77 0.99 22.60
CA ALA A 2 -4.69 -0.03 22.06
C ALA A 2 -6.19 0.33 22.14
N GLU A 3 -6.67 0.93 23.24
CA GLU A 3 -8.08 1.32 23.36
C GLU A 3 -8.48 2.61 22.60
N ASN A 4 -7.55 3.54 22.41
CA ASN A 4 -7.85 4.90 21.92
C ASN A 4 -7.37 5.15 20.48
N GLU A 5 -6.38 4.39 20.02
CA GLU A 5 -5.77 4.50 18.69
C GLU A 5 -5.68 3.11 18.05
N PRO A 6 -6.82 2.47 17.76
CA PRO A 6 -6.84 1.11 17.21
C PRO A 6 -6.35 1.06 15.77
N LEU A 7 -6.22 2.20 15.09
CA LEU A 7 -5.87 2.29 13.67
C LEU A 7 -4.70 3.25 13.45
N VAL A 8 -3.90 2.98 12.42
CA VAL A 8 -2.84 3.89 11.95
C VAL A 8 -3.00 4.18 10.45
N GLU A 9 -2.62 5.39 10.05
CA GLU A 9 -2.46 5.74 8.64
C GLU A 9 -1.17 5.10 8.09
N ILE A 10 -1.33 4.18 7.14
CA ILE A 10 -0.20 3.53 6.45
C ILE A 10 0.19 4.25 5.15
N THR A 11 -0.72 5.03 4.57
CA THR A 11 -0.46 5.77 3.33
C THR A 11 -1.29 7.04 3.26
N GLN A 12 -0.71 8.07 2.63
CA GLN A 12 -1.40 9.28 2.23
C GLN A 12 -0.74 9.96 1.02
N VAL A 13 -1.34 11.05 0.54
CA VAL A 13 -0.79 11.90 -0.54
C VAL A 13 0.68 12.30 -0.35
N LYS A 14 1.17 12.41 0.89
CA LYS A 14 2.57 12.79 1.17
C LYS A 14 3.58 11.63 1.14
N GLY A 15 3.12 10.38 1.07
CA GLY A 15 3.97 9.20 1.10
C GLY A 15 3.35 8.02 1.84
N THR A 16 4.07 6.91 1.88
CA THR A 16 3.65 5.65 2.51
C THR A 16 4.59 5.26 3.65
N SER A 17 4.03 4.64 4.68
CA SER A 17 4.72 4.21 5.90
C SER A 17 4.60 2.70 6.15
N GLU A 18 4.24 1.89 5.14
CA GLU A 18 4.24 0.42 5.27
C GLU A 18 5.60 -0.08 5.77
N THR A 19 6.63 0.16 4.98
CA THR A 19 8.02 -0.20 5.26
C THR A 19 9.00 0.66 4.44
N HIS A 20 10.29 0.39 4.58
CA HIS A 20 11.38 1.05 3.87
C HIS A 20 12.41 0.03 3.37
N PRO A 21 13.11 0.24 2.23
CA PRO A 21 14.06 -0.72 1.69
C PRO A 21 15.27 -1.02 2.61
N LEU A 22 15.60 -0.10 3.52
CA LEU A 22 16.65 -0.29 4.52
C LEU A 22 16.18 -1.07 5.77
N LEU A 23 14.87 -1.23 5.96
CA LEU A 23 14.30 -2.03 7.06
C LEU A 23 13.89 -3.41 6.54
N SER A 24 13.30 -3.46 5.35
CA SER A 24 12.77 -4.66 4.70
C SER A 24 13.57 -5.01 3.45
N THR A 25 14.82 -5.46 3.63
CA THR A 25 15.74 -5.70 2.50
C THR A 25 15.34 -6.85 1.58
N ASN A 26 14.40 -7.70 2.02
CA ASN A 26 13.88 -8.85 1.28
C ASN A 26 12.52 -8.58 0.62
N ASP A 27 12.03 -7.33 0.66
CA ASP A 27 10.80 -6.90 0.00
C ASP A 27 11.12 -5.96 -1.16
N GLU A 28 10.96 -6.46 -2.37
CA GLU A 28 11.26 -5.75 -3.62
C GLU A 28 10.32 -4.55 -3.85
N TRP A 29 9.21 -4.45 -3.10
CA TRP A 29 8.24 -3.36 -3.20
C TRP A 29 8.27 -2.42 -2.00
N ALA A 30 9.31 -2.50 -1.17
CA ALA A 30 9.49 -1.68 0.04
C ALA A 30 9.73 -0.19 -0.25
N ASP A 31 9.91 0.22 -1.51
CA ASP A 31 10.23 1.59 -1.93
C ASP A 31 9.02 2.42 -2.38
N PHE A 32 7.80 1.89 -2.21
CA PHE A 32 6.58 2.54 -2.67
C PHE A 32 6.31 3.87 -1.96
N GLU A 33 6.39 4.97 -2.70
CA GLU A 33 6.12 6.34 -2.21
C GLU A 33 6.85 6.68 -0.88
N VAL A 34 8.02 6.09 -0.63
CA VAL A 34 8.84 6.38 0.57
C VAL A 34 9.68 7.65 0.42
N ARG A 35 10.03 8.03 -0.81
CA ARG A 35 10.82 9.23 -1.11
C ARG A 35 9.91 10.44 -1.22
N THR A 36 9.93 11.30 -0.20
CA THR A 36 8.97 12.41 -0.06
C THR A 36 9.62 13.79 -0.20
N ASN A 37 10.96 13.84 -0.37
CA ASN A 37 11.78 15.04 -0.29
C ASN A 37 11.59 15.79 1.05
N HIS A 38 11.28 15.06 2.13
CA HIS A 38 11.22 15.61 3.48
C HIS A 38 12.61 15.57 4.13
N PRO A 39 13.12 16.66 4.73
CA PRO A 39 14.50 16.69 5.25
C PRO A 39 14.83 15.58 6.26
N GLY A 40 13.83 15.11 7.02
CA GLY A 40 14.00 13.99 7.96
C GLY A 40 14.36 12.66 7.30
N GLU A 41 14.15 12.50 5.99
CA GLU A 41 14.52 11.28 5.25
C GLU A 41 16.03 11.17 4.98
N GLU A 42 16.77 12.27 5.09
CA GLU A 42 18.23 12.29 4.91
C GLU A 42 18.98 11.66 6.10
N ASP A 43 18.33 11.57 7.26
CA ASP A 43 18.90 10.97 8.46
C ASP A 43 18.35 9.55 8.66
N ALA A 44 19.17 8.56 8.29
CA ALA A 44 18.81 7.14 8.41
C ALA A 44 18.50 6.71 9.85
N SER A 45 18.95 7.45 10.88
CA SER A 45 18.61 7.14 12.28
C SER A 45 17.13 7.37 12.60
N ASN A 46 16.40 8.10 11.74
CA ASN A 46 14.96 8.28 11.86
C ASN A 46 14.14 7.08 11.36
N LEU A 47 14.74 6.12 10.64
CA LEU A 47 13.98 5.01 10.04
C LEU A 47 13.38 4.05 11.08
N PRO A 48 14.14 3.55 12.08
CA PRO A 48 13.57 2.67 13.10
C PRO A 48 12.46 3.37 13.90
N GLY A 49 11.28 2.76 13.94
CA GLY A 49 10.07 3.29 14.59
C GLY A 49 9.22 4.21 13.74
N SER A 50 9.58 4.47 12.48
CA SER A 50 8.83 5.35 11.58
C SER A 50 7.90 4.62 10.62
N TYR A 51 7.96 3.28 10.59
CA TYR A 51 7.21 2.44 9.66
C TYR A 51 6.32 1.42 10.39
N VAL A 52 5.18 1.10 9.78
CA VAL A 52 4.15 0.23 10.33
C VAL A 52 4.66 -1.19 10.56
N ARG A 53 5.33 -1.78 9.57
CA ARG A 53 5.87 -3.15 9.69
C ARG A 53 6.92 -3.25 10.79
N ASP A 54 7.82 -2.25 10.88
CA ASP A 54 8.80 -2.17 11.96
C ASP A 54 8.13 -2.02 13.34
N ALA A 55 7.05 -1.22 13.44
CA ALA A 55 6.28 -1.12 14.67
C ALA A 55 5.64 -2.47 15.06
N TYR A 56 5.12 -3.24 14.10
CA TYR A 56 4.60 -4.58 14.38
C TYR A 56 5.66 -5.54 14.90
N LEU A 57 6.84 -5.59 14.26
CA LEU A 57 7.97 -6.40 14.72
C LEU A 57 8.42 -6.00 16.13
N ARG A 58 8.54 -4.71 16.41
CA ARG A 58 8.84 -4.21 17.76
C ARG A 58 7.76 -4.57 18.77
N GLY A 59 6.51 -4.66 18.33
CA GLY A 59 5.38 -5.12 19.12
C GLY A 59 5.51 -6.57 19.57
N LEU A 60 5.95 -7.44 18.66
CA LEU A 60 6.28 -8.83 18.99
C LEU A 60 7.43 -8.87 20.00
N THR A 61 8.54 -8.15 19.75
CA THR A 61 9.69 -8.12 20.68
C THR A 61 9.29 -7.69 22.09
N LEU A 62 8.40 -6.68 22.21
CA LEU A 62 7.87 -6.27 23.51
C LEU A 62 7.03 -7.37 24.19
N SER A 63 6.25 -8.12 23.40
CA SER A 63 5.42 -9.24 23.90
C SER A 63 6.27 -10.35 24.50
N GLU A 64 7.35 -10.73 23.81
CA GLU A 64 8.31 -11.73 24.28
C GLU A 64 8.97 -11.30 25.61
N MET A 65 9.18 -10.00 25.80
CA MET A 65 9.67 -9.42 27.06
C MET A 65 8.60 -9.32 28.17
N GLY A 66 7.38 -9.80 27.93
CA GLY A 66 6.26 -9.74 28.87
C GLY A 66 5.57 -8.37 28.95
N VAL A 67 5.79 -7.49 27.96
CA VAL A 67 5.13 -6.19 27.86
C VAL A 67 3.98 -6.29 26.87
N THR A 68 2.80 -5.78 27.24
CA THR A 68 1.65 -5.72 26.32
C THR A 68 2.01 -4.99 25.03
N ASN A 69 1.79 -5.65 23.89
CA ASN A 69 2.05 -5.11 22.56
C ASN A 69 1.22 -3.83 22.30
N PRO A 70 1.82 -2.63 22.22
CA PRO A 70 1.09 -1.40 21.96
C PRO A 70 0.81 -1.18 20.47
N TYR A 71 1.32 -2.05 19.60
CA TYR A 71 1.33 -1.90 18.14
C TYR A 71 0.41 -2.88 17.41
N GLN A 72 -0.52 -3.55 18.12
CA GLN A 72 -1.58 -4.36 17.47
C GLN A 72 -2.70 -3.51 16.85
N PHE A 73 -2.35 -2.44 16.13
CA PHE A 73 -3.30 -1.58 15.43
C PHE A 73 -3.61 -2.12 14.02
N GLY A 74 -4.80 -1.79 13.52
CA GLY A 74 -5.16 -1.96 12.11
C GLY A 74 -4.66 -0.81 11.25
N VAL A 75 -4.85 -0.91 9.93
CA VAL A 75 -4.36 0.07 8.96
C VAL A 75 -5.50 0.72 8.18
N ILE A 76 -5.32 2.01 7.86
CA ILE A 76 -6.16 2.79 6.95
C ILE A 76 -5.29 3.66 6.04
N GLY A 77 -5.83 4.05 4.89
CA GLY A 77 -5.27 5.11 4.05
C GLY A 77 -6.04 6.42 4.24
N SER A 78 -5.42 7.54 3.93
CA SER A 78 -6.08 8.85 3.98
C SER A 78 -5.68 9.72 2.78
N SER A 79 -6.61 10.51 2.25
CA SER A 79 -6.26 11.43 1.17
C SER A 79 -5.41 12.60 1.68
N ASP A 80 -5.71 13.08 2.89
CA ASP A 80 -5.15 14.29 3.48
C ASP A 80 -5.13 15.48 2.49
N THR A 81 -6.18 15.60 1.69
CA THR A 81 -6.33 16.63 0.65
C THR A 81 -6.96 17.89 1.24
N HIS A 82 -6.35 19.06 1.01
CA HIS A 82 -6.82 20.35 1.53
C HIS A 82 -7.69 21.10 0.51
N VAL A 83 -8.40 20.35 -0.34
CA VAL A 83 -9.13 20.84 -1.52
C VAL A 83 -10.58 20.38 -1.58
N ALA A 84 -11.15 19.97 -0.43
CA ALA A 84 -12.54 19.53 -0.26
C ALA A 84 -12.98 18.29 -1.08
N GLY A 85 -12.07 17.65 -1.80
CA GLY A 85 -12.29 16.39 -2.52
C GLY A 85 -11.03 15.52 -2.50
N THR A 86 -11.19 14.23 -2.80
CA THR A 86 -10.07 13.28 -2.91
C THR A 86 -9.40 13.41 -4.27
N SER A 87 -8.06 13.41 -4.27
CA SER A 87 -7.23 13.41 -5.49
C SER A 87 -6.47 12.07 -5.55
N ASP A 88 -7.25 10.99 -5.60
CA ASP A 88 -6.86 9.57 -5.45
C ASP A 88 -6.75 8.81 -6.78
N ASN A 89 -6.81 9.54 -7.90
CA ASN A 89 -6.70 8.96 -9.24
C ASN A 89 -5.55 9.62 -9.99
N GLU A 90 -4.56 8.83 -10.40
CA GLU A 90 -3.36 9.32 -11.10
C GLU A 90 -3.69 10.05 -12.41
N ALA A 91 -4.70 9.60 -13.16
CA ALA A 91 -5.13 10.32 -14.36
C ALA A 91 -5.82 11.65 -13.98
N ALA A 92 -6.75 11.66 -13.03
CA ALA A 92 -7.50 12.88 -12.68
C ALA A 92 -6.84 13.72 -11.58
N PHE A 93 -5.54 13.54 -11.31
CA PHE A 93 -4.87 14.14 -10.16
C PHE A 93 -4.86 15.68 -10.21
N PHE A 94 -5.34 16.30 -9.14
CA PHE A 94 -5.34 17.77 -8.97
C PHE A 94 -4.61 18.20 -7.69
N SER A 95 -3.87 17.26 -7.07
CA SER A 95 -2.99 17.48 -5.93
C SER A 95 -3.71 17.95 -4.65
N LYS A 96 -2.96 18.50 -3.70
CA LYS A 96 -3.30 18.56 -2.28
C LYS A 96 -3.63 19.97 -1.79
N ILE A 97 -2.88 20.99 -2.22
CA ILE A 97 -2.85 22.31 -1.54
C ILE A 97 -3.67 23.42 -2.22
N GLY A 98 -4.23 23.15 -3.40
CA GLY A 98 -5.19 24.02 -4.08
C GLY A 98 -4.53 24.96 -5.09
N VAL A 99 -4.65 26.28 -4.90
CA VAL A 99 -4.18 27.27 -5.89
C VAL A 99 -2.67 27.17 -6.16
N LEU A 100 -1.90 26.64 -5.22
CA LEU A 100 -0.44 26.52 -5.33
C LEU A 100 0.04 25.28 -6.11
N ASP A 101 -0.84 24.30 -6.37
CA ASP A 101 -0.53 23.04 -7.07
C ASP A 101 -1.69 22.57 -7.99
N GLY A 102 -2.58 23.49 -8.36
CA GLY A 102 -3.81 23.17 -9.10
C GLY A 102 -3.61 22.92 -10.60
N THR A 103 -2.46 23.31 -11.16
CA THR A 103 -2.12 23.13 -12.59
C THR A 103 -0.82 22.35 -12.72
N ALA A 104 -0.59 21.68 -13.86
CA ALA A 104 0.64 20.93 -14.13
C ALA A 104 1.93 21.77 -13.92
N GLU A 105 1.95 23.02 -14.42
CA GLU A 105 3.09 23.94 -14.23
C GLU A 105 3.37 24.21 -12.75
N LEU A 106 2.32 24.50 -11.97
CA LEU A 106 2.42 24.79 -10.53
C LEU A 106 2.81 23.56 -9.69
N ARG A 107 2.38 22.36 -10.10
CA ARG A 107 2.85 21.09 -9.53
C ARG A 107 4.31 20.79 -9.86
N GLY A 108 4.85 21.45 -10.88
CA GLY A 108 6.17 21.20 -11.42
C GLY A 108 6.25 19.94 -12.27
N SER A 109 5.15 19.37 -12.75
CA SER A 109 5.19 18.18 -13.63
C SER A 109 5.61 18.53 -15.06
N VAL A 110 5.33 19.75 -15.52
CA VAL A 110 5.69 20.26 -16.85
C VAL A 110 6.54 21.54 -16.76
N PRO A 111 7.32 21.88 -17.81
CA PRO A 111 8.15 23.07 -17.81
C PRO A 111 7.36 24.34 -17.53
N PHE A 112 7.88 25.17 -16.63
CA PHE A 112 7.30 26.48 -16.31
C PHE A 112 7.53 27.45 -17.47
N ASN A 113 6.53 28.27 -17.81
CA ASN A 113 6.62 29.27 -18.86
C ASN A 113 7.98 30.01 -18.87
N ARG A 114 8.71 29.92 -19.98
CA ARG A 114 10.09 30.44 -20.13
C ARG A 114 10.24 31.92 -19.78
N PHE A 115 9.25 32.75 -20.07
CA PHE A 115 9.29 34.18 -19.75
C PHE A 115 9.24 34.40 -18.24
N TYR A 116 8.29 33.75 -17.55
CA TYR A 116 8.15 33.85 -16.11
C TYR A 116 9.27 33.12 -15.35
N ALA A 117 9.76 31.99 -15.87
CA ALA A 117 10.93 31.29 -15.34
C ALA A 117 12.17 32.20 -15.36
N THR A 118 12.37 32.95 -16.44
CA THR A 118 13.49 33.91 -16.54
C THR A 118 13.39 34.98 -15.47
N ILE A 119 12.20 35.53 -15.22
CA ILE A 119 11.98 36.54 -14.18
C ILE A 119 12.16 35.93 -12.77
N ALA A 120 11.52 34.78 -12.51
CA ALA A 120 11.59 34.09 -11.23
C ALA A 120 13.03 33.68 -10.89
N ARG A 121 13.85 33.27 -11.86
CA ARG A 121 15.29 32.99 -11.65
C ARG A 121 16.06 34.17 -11.05
N PHE A 122 15.68 35.41 -11.36
CA PHE A 122 16.34 36.60 -10.80
C PHE A 122 15.76 37.05 -9.46
N VAL A 123 14.52 36.67 -9.13
CA VAL A 123 13.79 37.18 -7.96
C VAL A 123 13.66 36.14 -6.84
N GLN A 124 13.45 34.86 -7.19
CA GLN A 124 13.37 33.69 -6.30
C GLN A 124 13.95 32.44 -7.00
N PRO A 125 15.28 32.37 -7.21
CA PRO A 125 15.91 31.22 -7.86
C PRO A 125 15.63 29.89 -7.14
N GLU A 126 15.47 29.92 -5.82
CA GLU A 126 15.16 28.76 -4.98
C GLU A 126 13.78 28.13 -5.24
N ALA A 127 12.88 28.86 -5.93
CA ALA A 127 11.55 28.36 -6.29
C ALA A 127 11.54 27.59 -7.61
N LEU A 128 12.69 27.40 -8.27
CA LEU A 128 12.82 26.68 -9.52
C LEU A 128 13.82 25.52 -9.39
N THR A 129 13.56 24.45 -10.14
CA THR A 129 14.53 23.38 -10.37
C THR A 129 14.79 23.23 -11.87
N GLU A 130 16.00 22.82 -12.24
CA GLU A 130 16.37 22.55 -13.63
C GLU A 130 16.52 21.04 -13.84
N VAL A 131 15.79 20.51 -14.81
CA VAL A 131 15.83 19.09 -15.22
C VAL A 131 15.88 19.04 -16.73
N ASP A 132 16.87 18.35 -17.28
CA ASP A 132 17.09 18.21 -18.74
C ASP A 132 17.11 19.55 -19.52
N GLY A 133 17.65 20.61 -18.89
CA GLY A 133 17.72 21.95 -19.48
C GLY A 133 16.41 22.74 -19.51
N ASN A 134 15.35 22.23 -18.87
CA ASN A 134 14.08 22.92 -18.67
C ASN A 134 13.92 23.34 -17.20
N HIS A 135 13.22 24.45 -16.98
CA HIS A 135 12.91 24.94 -15.63
C HIS A 135 11.51 24.55 -15.20
N TYR A 136 11.38 24.06 -13.96
CA TYR A 136 10.13 23.63 -13.35
C TYR A 136 9.91 24.40 -12.06
N LEU A 137 8.65 24.67 -11.72
CA LEU A 137 8.33 25.24 -10.42
C LEU A 137 8.59 24.22 -9.31
N ALA A 138 9.25 24.67 -8.24
CA ALA A 138 9.66 23.85 -7.10
C ALA A 138 9.59 24.65 -5.79
N VAL A 139 8.53 25.45 -5.58
CA VAL A 139 8.32 26.26 -4.35
C VAL A 139 8.45 25.42 -3.08
N SER A 140 8.06 24.15 -3.15
CA SER A 140 8.46 23.13 -2.19
C SER A 140 8.88 21.87 -2.95
N PRO A 141 10.03 21.25 -2.61
CA PRO A 141 10.48 20.03 -3.28
C PRO A 141 9.54 18.85 -3.02
N ARG A 142 8.62 18.95 -2.06
CA ARG A 142 7.67 17.88 -1.72
C ARG A 142 6.51 17.76 -2.71
N LEU A 143 6.12 18.85 -3.38
CA LEU A 143 4.91 18.87 -4.22
C LEU A 143 4.97 17.84 -5.36
N ILE A 144 6.11 17.77 -6.04
CA ILE A 144 6.33 16.80 -7.12
C ILE A 144 6.35 15.34 -6.64
N ARG A 145 6.54 15.12 -5.33
CA ARG A 145 6.55 13.79 -4.70
C ARG A 145 5.20 13.40 -4.11
N PHE A 146 4.19 14.26 -4.19
CA PHE A 146 2.85 13.82 -3.80
C PHE A 146 2.35 12.69 -4.71
N SER A 147 1.50 11.84 -4.17
CA SER A 147 0.93 10.68 -4.86
C SER A 147 -0.60 10.79 -4.89
N ALA A 148 -1.27 10.15 -5.84
CA ALA A 148 -2.73 10.07 -5.86
C ALA A 148 -3.26 9.07 -4.80
N SER A 149 -2.97 9.35 -3.53
CA SER A 149 -3.22 8.50 -2.37
C SER A 149 -4.03 9.22 -1.30
N GLY A 150 -4.79 8.56 -0.43
CA GLY A 150 -5.19 7.15 -0.39
C GLY A 150 -6.56 7.05 0.28
N LEU A 151 -7.14 5.85 0.38
CA LEU A 151 -8.49 5.67 0.94
C LEU A 151 -8.52 4.68 2.11
N ALA A 152 -9.41 4.94 3.06
CA ALA A 152 -9.76 4.04 4.13
C ALA A 152 -10.88 3.09 3.68
N GLY A 153 -10.58 1.79 3.72
CA GLY A 153 -11.55 0.72 3.54
C GLY A 153 -12.03 0.18 4.89
N VAL A 154 -13.33 -0.06 5.02
CA VAL A 154 -13.96 -0.50 6.28
C VAL A 154 -14.97 -1.60 5.98
N TRP A 155 -14.81 -2.76 6.61
CA TRP A 155 -15.83 -3.81 6.56
C TRP A 155 -16.78 -3.64 7.74
N ALA A 156 -17.84 -2.86 7.51
CA ALA A 156 -18.95 -2.69 8.44
C ALA A 156 -20.14 -3.54 8.00
N GLU A 157 -20.93 -4.01 8.97
CA GLU A 157 -22.15 -4.79 8.71
C GLU A 157 -23.25 -3.90 8.12
N GLU A 158 -23.26 -2.61 8.50
CA GLU A 158 -24.24 -1.62 8.06
C GLU A 158 -23.57 -0.28 7.76
N ASN A 159 -24.19 0.52 6.90
CA ASN A 159 -23.78 1.90 6.65
C ASN A 159 -24.37 2.85 7.72
N THR A 160 -24.07 2.56 8.99
CA THR A 160 -24.41 3.38 10.15
C THR A 160 -23.13 3.83 10.84
N ARG A 161 -23.17 4.98 11.51
CA ARG A 161 -22.00 5.49 12.24
C ARG A 161 -21.52 4.47 13.26
N GLU A 162 -22.44 3.86 13.99
CA GLU A 162 -22.16 2.88 15.03
C GLU A 162 -21.46 1.65 14.44
N SER A 163 -22.00 1.05 13.37
CA SER A 163 -21.39 -0.13 12.74
C SER A 163 -19.99 0.15 12.16
N ILE A 164 -19.77 1.35 11.61
CA ILE A 164 -18.46 1.79 11.10
C ILE A 164 -17.47 1.98 12.26
N TYR A 165 -17.87 2.61 13.36
CA TYR A 165 -17.00 2.79 14.53
C TYR A 165 -16.68 1.47 15.21
N ASP A 166 -17.61 0.53 15.25
CA ASP A 166 -17.35 -0.80 15.76
C ASP A 166 -16.36 -1.56 14.85
N ALA A 167 -16.43 -1.35 13.53
CA ALA A 167 -15.44 -1.88 12.57
C ALA A 167 -14.04 -1.30 12.82
N PHE A 168 -13.95 0.00 13.10
CA PHE A 168 -12.69 0.64 13.48
C PHE A 168 -12.11 0.08 14.77
N LYS A 169 -12.94 -0.17 15.80
CA LYS A 169 -12.49 -0.75 17.07
C LYS A 169 -11.99 -2.18 16.93
N ARG A 170 -12.66 -3.01 16.13
CA ARG A 170 -12.21 -4.38 15.84
C ARG A 170 -11.11 -4.46 14.78
N LYS A 171 -10.68 -3.31 14.23
CA LYS A 171 -9.58 -3.19 13.26
C LYS A 171 -9.85 -3.91 11.94
N GLU A 172 -11.11 -4.11 11.58
CA GLU A 172 -11.49 -4.75 10.32
C GLU A 172 -11.49 -3.72 9.18
N THR A 173 -10.30 -3.16 8.95
CA THR A 173 -10.04 -2.07 8.02
C THR A 173 -8.86 -2.38 7.12
N PHE A 174 -8.83 -1.71 5.98
CA PHE A 174 -7.73 -1.82 5.03
C PHE A 174 -7.41 -0.45 4.45
N ALA A 175 -6.22 -0.33 3.87
CA ALA A 175 -5.77 0.87 3.19
C ALA A 175 -5.65 0.62 1.70
N THR A 176 -5.88 1.63 0.88
CA THR A 176 -5.54 1.63 -0.54
C THR A 176 -4.67 2.84 -0.85
N SER A 177 -3.73 2.70 -1.77
CA SER A 177 -2.84 3.77 -2.19
C SER A 177 -3.48 4.76 -3.18
N GLY A 178 -4.75 4.56 -3.54
CA GLY A 178 -5.49 5.42 -4.46
C GLY A 178 -6.71 4.70 -5.03
N PRO A 179 -6.52 3.67 -5.86
CA PRO A 179 -7.61 2.90 -6.46
C PRO A 179 -8.50 2.25 -5.40
N ARG A 180 -9.79 2.10 -5.72
CA ARG A 180 -10.82 1.50 -4.86
C ARG A 180 -10.79 -0.03 -4.84
N MET A 181 -9.58 -0.59 -4.78
CA MET A 181 -9.36 -2.01 -4.52
C MET A 181 -10.01 -2.40 -3.19
N LYS A 182 -10.41 -3.67 -3.09
CA LYS A 182 -10.93 -4.25 -1.84
C LYS A 182 -10.10 -5.44 -1.47
N ILE A 183 -9.80 -5.60 -0.18
CA ILE A 183 -9.07 -6.76 0.33
C ILE A 183 -9.74 -7.28 1.60
N ARG A 184 -9.80 -8.61 1.70
CA ARG A 184 -10.24 -9.36 2.88
C ARG A 184 -9.18 -10.40 3.21
N LEU A 185 -8.98 -10.61 4.50
CA LEU A 185 -8.13 -11.65 5.02
C LEU A 185 -8.84 -12.32 6.20
N PHE A 186 -8.86 -13.65 6.17
CA PHE A 186 -9.32 -14.50 7.27
C PHE A 186 -8.27 -15.57 7.54
N ALA A 187 -8.23 -16.06 8.78
CA ALA A 187 -7.39 -17.18 9.19
C ALA A 187 -8.16 -18.12 10.10
N GLY A 188 -7.94 -19.42 9.95
CA GLY A 188 -8.58 -20.43 10.78
C GLY A 188 -8.16 -21.84 10.43
N TYR A 189 -8.50 -22.78 11.30
CA TYR A 189 -8.04 -24.18 11.23
C TYR A 189 -8.96 -25.09 10.40
N ASP A 190 -10.16 -24.60 10.05
CA ASP A 190 -11.16 -25.33 9.26
C ASP A 190 -11.36 -24.70 7.86
N LEU A 191 -10.37 -23.96 7.35
CA LEU A 191 -10.44 -23.24 6.07
C LEU A 191 -9.88 -24.02 4.88
N ALA A 192 -9.05 -25.03 5.09
CA ALA A 192 -8.35 -25.78 4.02
C ALA A 192 -9.29 -26.34 2.94
N ASP A 193 -10.50 -26.77 3.34
CA ASP A 193 -11.49 -27.38 2.44
C ASP A 193 -12.58 -26.38 1.98
N ALA A 194 -12.38 -25.07 2.18
CA ALA A 194 -13.38 -24.09 1.79
C ALA A 194 -13.52 -24.01 0.26
N ASP A 195 -14.75 -24.17 -0.23
CA ASP A 195 -15.05 -23.96 -1.64
C ASP A 195 -15.04 -22.46 -1.97
N LEU A 196 -14.03 -22.05 -2.73
CA LEU A 196 -13.85 -20.66 -3.12
C LEU A 196 -15.00 -20.14 -4.00
N GLU A 197 -15.72 -21.01 -4.70
CA GLU A 197 -16.85 -20.64 -5.57
C GLU A 197 -18.20 -20.61 -4.83
N ASP A 198 -18.21 -20.94 -3.54
CA ASP A 198 -19.42 -20.89 -2.72
C ASP A 198 -19.89 -19.45 -2.48
N GLN A 199 -21.14 -19.15 -2.87
CA GLN A 199 -21.78 -17.86 -2.60
C GLN A 199 -21.93 -17.57 -1.10
N GLY A 200 -21.94 -18.61 -0.26
CA GLY A 200 -21.95 -18.52 1.19
C GLY A 200 -20.57 -18.43 1.85
N LEU A 201 -19.48 -18.44 1.07
CA LEU A 201 -18.10 -18.46 1.58
C LEU A 201 -17.85 -17.39 2.64
N LEU A 202 -18.24 -16.15 2.36
CA LEU A 202 -17.99 -15.03 3.27
C LEU A 202 -18.74 -15.19 4.60
N ALA A 203 -20.01 -15.60 4.58
CA ALA A 203 -20.78 -15.84 5.79
C ALA A 203 -20.18 -16.98 6.63
N LYS A 204 -19.70 -18.04 5.98
CA LYS A 204 -18.98 -19.15 6.64
C LYS A 204 -17.63 -18.71 7.21
N ALA A 205 -16.89 -17.88 6.46
CA ALA A 205 -15.61 -17.32 6.91
C ALA A 205 -15.79 -16.54 8.21
N TYR A 206 -16.77 -15.62 8.27
CA TYR A 206 -17.08 -14.87 9.49
C TYR A 206 -17.59 -15.71 10.66
N ALA A 207 -18.30 -16.81 10.38
CA ALA A 207 -18.90 -17.62 11.45
C ALA A 207 -17.86 -18.41 12.26
N ASN A 208 -16.79 -18.88 11.60
CA ASN A 208 -15.89 -19.88 12.17
C ASN A 208 -14.40 -19.47 12.16
N ASN A 209 -14.04 -18.30 11.64
CA ASN A 209 -12.64 -17.91 11.45
C ASN A 209 -12.37 -16.49 11.96
N THR A 210 -11.09 -16.19 12.18
CA THR A 210 -10.63 -14.86 12.59
C THR A 210 -10.49 -13.97 11.36
N ALA A 211 -11.15 -12.82 11.36
CA ALA A 211 -10.99 -11.79 10.33
C ALA A 211 -9.77 -10.89 10.63
N MET A 212 -9.27 -10.23 9.58
CA MET A 212 -8.22 -9.20 9.67
C MET A 212 -8.49 -8.19 10.78
N GLY A 213 -7.44 -7.81 11.52
CA GLY A 213 -7.52 -6.98 12.71
C GLY A 213 -7.64 -7.78 14.02
N GLY A 214 -8.03 -9.06 13.94
CA GLY A 214 -8.17 -9.95 15.10
C GLY A 214 -6.91 -10.73 15.48
N ASP A 215 -7.06 -11.50 16.55
CA ASP A 215 -6.05 -12.41 17.10
C ASP A 215 -6.56 -13.86 16.91
N LEU A 216 -5.74 -14.71 16.31
CA LEU A 216 -5.99 -16.14 16.15
C LEU A 216 -5.21 -16.90 17.22
N ALA A 217 -5.92 -17.58 18.11
CA ALA A 217 -5.28 -18.40 19.14
C ALA A 217 -4.56 -19.60 18.49
N PRO A 218 -3.28 -19.86 18.82
CA PRO A 218 -2.52 -20.97 18.28
C PRO A 218 -3.17 -22.32 18.67
N GLN A 219 -3.12 -23.28 17.75
CA GLN A 219 -3.46 -24.69 18.01
C GLN A 219 -2.21 -25.55 17.86
N GLU A 220 -1.96 -26.39 18.86
CA GLU A 220 -0.79 -27.27 18.87
C GLU A 220 -0.74 -28.12 17.59
N SER A 221 0.40 -28.09 16.91
CA SER A 221 0.67 -28.91 15.72
C SER A 221 -0.27 -28.69 14.52
N MET A 222 -0.99 -27.56 14.46
CA MET A 222 -1.83 -27.20 13.31
C MET A 222 -1.42 -25.85 12.74
N SER A 223 -1.13 -25.82 11.43
CA SER A 223 -0.97 -24.57 10.68
C SER A 223 -2.36 -24.03 10.31
N PRO A 224 -2.64 -22.73 10.54
CA PRO A 224 -3.89 -22.16 10.07
C PRO A 224 -3.86 -21.94 8.56
N THR A 225 -5.00 -22.16 7.92
CA THR A 225 -5.21 -21.75 6.54
C THR A 225 -5.71 -20.31 6.51
N PHE A 226 -5.16 -19.52 5.60
CA PHE A 226 -5.58 -18.15 5.33
C PHE A 226 -6.45 -18.09 4.08
N LEU A 227 -7.61 -17.44 4.17
CA LEU A 227 -8.38 -17.02 3.01
C LEU A 227 -8.05 -15.56 2.71
N ALA A 228 -7.37 -15.32 1.60
CA ALA A 228 -7.06 -13.98 1.11
C ALA A 228 -7.86 -13.70 -0.16
N TRP A 229 -8.56 -12.57 -0.20
CA TRP A 229 -9.46 -12.21 -1.29
C TRP A 229 -9.33 -10.72 -1.63
N ALA A 230 -8.89 -10.43 -2.84
CA ALA A 230 -8.77 -9.10 -3.39
C ALA A 230 -9.63 -8.91 -4.65
N VAL A 231 -10.17 -7.70 -4.80
CA VAL A 231 -10.96 -7.28 -5.97
C VAL A 231 -10.39 -5.96 -6.48
N ALA A 232 -10.18 -5.88 -7.80
CA ALA A 232 -9.70 -4.70 -8.49
C ALA A 232 -10.68 -3.51 -8.36
N ASP A 233 -10.17 -2.29 -8.52
CA ASP A 233 -11.02 -1.15 -8.81
C ASP A 233 -11.58 -1.28 -10.24
N PRO A 234 -12.90 -1.23 -10.46
CA PRO A 234 -13.48 -1.23 -11.81
C PRO A 234 -12.99 -0.11 -12.73
N MET A 235 -12.42 0.96 -12.16
CA MET A 235 -11.81 2.08 -12.88
C MET A 235 -10.27 2.06 -12.88
N GLY A 236 -9.65 1.10 -12.19
CA GLY A 236 -8.20 0.98 -12.04
C GLY A 236 -7.58 -0.06 -12.96
N ALA A 237 -6.31 -0.39 -12.71
CA ALA A 237 -5.64 -1.47 -13.43
C ALA A 237 -6.09 -2.84 -12.89
N PRO A 238 -5.94 -3.92 -13.68
CA PRO A 238 -6.17 -5.26 -13.17
C PRO A 238 -5.17 -5.65 -12.09
N LEU A 239 -5.55 -6.57 -11.20
CA LEU A 239 -4.64 -7.12 -10.20
C LEU A 239 -3.49 -7.88 -10.88
N GLN A 240 -2.28 -7.74 -10.36
CA GLN A 240 -1.12 -8.52 -10.79
C GLN A 240 -0.85 -9.69 -9.84
N ARG A 241 -0.85 -9.41 -8.53
CA ARG A 241 -0.54 -10.42 -7.53
C ARG A 241 -1.15 -10.09 -6.17
N LEU A 242 -1.37 -11.14 -5.40
CA LEU A 242 -1.73 -11.06 -3.99
C LEU A 242 -0.57 -11.63 -3.17
N GLN A 243 -0.21 -10.93 -2.12
CA GLN A 243 0.93 -11.25 -1.26
C GLN A 243 0.47 -11.44 0.18
N MET A 244 1.16 -12.33 0.89
CA MET A 244 1.14 -12.42 2.34
C MET A 244 2.46 -11.91 2.90
N ILE A 245 2.40 -10.99 3.85
CA ILE A 245 3.56 -10.53 4.58
C ILE A 245 3.49 -11.12 5.98
N LYS A 246 4.50 -11.91 6.34
CA LYS A 246 4.70 -12.51 7.66
C LYS A 246 5.78 -11.73 8.40
N GLY A 247 5.55 -11.41 9.67
CA GLY A 247 6.59 -11.01 10.61
C GLY A 247 6.54 -11.88 11.86
N TRP A 248 7.70 -12.27 12.38
CA TRP A 248 7.82 -13.17 13.53
C TRP A 248 9.12 -12.89 14.30
N LEU A 249 9.29 -13.57 15.44
CA LEU A 249 10.56 -13.58 16.17
C LEU A 249 11.25 -14.93 16.00
N GLU A 250 12.55 -14.89 15.74
CA GLU A 250 13.42 -16.06 15.69
C GLU A 250 14.59 -15.81 16.63
N GLU A 251 14.72 -16.63 17.68
CA GLU A 251 15.75 -16.47 18.73
C GLU A 251 15.77 -15.06 19.35
N GLY A 252 14.59 -14.43 19.48
CA GLY A 252 14.40 -13.06 19.99
C GLY A 252 14.72 -11.94 19.00
N GLU A 253 15.12 -12.27 17.78
CA GLU A 253 15.39 -11.29 16.72
C GLU A 253 14.20 -11.22 15.74
N PRO A 254 13.79 -10.01 15.33
CA PRO A 254 12.72 -9.86 14.36
C PRO A 254 13.11 -10.43 12.98
N ARG A 255 12.13 -11.07 12.35
CA ARG A 255 12.20 -11.62 11.00
C ARG A 255 10.96 -11.23 10.23
N GLU A 256 11.10 -11.13 8.92
CA GLU A 256 9.99 -10.90 8.02
C GLU A 256 10.21 -11.58 6.67
N GLN A 257 9.11 -11.92 6.02
CA GLN A 257 9.12 -12.51 4.70
C GLN A 257 7.85 -12.13 3.95
N VAL A 258 8.01 -11.87 2.66
CA VAL A 258 6.91 -11.64 1.73
C VAL A 258 6.75 -12.90 0.89
N PHE A 259 5.52 -13.37 0.76
CA PHE A 259 5.14 -14.49 -0.10
C PHE A 259 4.16 -13.97 -1.14
N ASP A 260 4.42 -14.20 -2.42
CA ASP A 260 3.35 -14.14 -3.40
C ASP A 260 2.47 -15.37 -3.20
N ILE A 261 1.16 -15.18 -3.05
CA ILE A 261 0.19 -16.26 -2.74
C ILE A 261 -0.83 -16.48 -3.85
N ALA A 262 -0.99 -15.51 -4.76
CA ALA A 262 -1.73 -15.68 -6.01
C ALA A 262 -1.17 -14.78 -7.10
N CYS A 263 -1.13 -15.27 -8.34
CA CYS A 263 -0.67 -14.54 -9.51
C CYS A 263 -1.82 -14.35 -10.51
N SER A 264 -1.80 -13.25 -11.26
CA SER A 264 -2.68 -13.04 -12.40
C SER A 264 -2.27 -13.90 -13.61
N ASP A 265 -3.06 -13.81 -14.69
CA ASP A 265 -2.71 -14.35 -16.03
C ASP A 265 -2.42 -15.87 -16.06
N GLY A 266 -2.98 -16.64 -15.12
CA GLY A 266 -2.77 -18.08 -15.03
C GLY A 266 -1.34 -18.48 -14.64
N LEU A 267 -0.52 -17.52 -14.22
CA LEU A 267 0.81 -17.77 -13.67
C LEU A 267 0.69 -18.46 -12.31
N THR A 268 1.75 -19.17 -11.94
CA THR A 268 1.83 -19.88 -10.66
C THR A 268 3.02 -19.36 -9.86
N VAL A 269 2.83 -19.26 -8.56
CA VAL A 269 3.91 -18.93 -7.61
C VAL A 269 5.00 -19.99 -7.73
N ASP A 270 6.24 -19.53 -7.87
CA ASP A 270 7.41 -20.40 -7.80
C ASP A 270 7.60 -20.85 -6.34
N PRO A 271 7.61 -22.17 -6.05
CA PRO A 271 7.63 -22.68 -4.68
C PRO A 271 8.96 -22.48 -3.96
N ASP A 272 10.06 -22.27 -4.68
CA ASP A 272 11.39 -22.09 -4.09
C ASP A 272 11.66 -20.62 -3.77
N THR A 273 11.14 -19.70 -4.58
CA THR A 273 11.33 -18.25 -4.42
C THR A 273 10.13 -17.54 -3.78
N HIS A 274 8.97 -18.20 -3.74
CA HIS A 274 7.69 -17.61 -3.33
C HIS A 274 7.33 -16.34 -4.10
N ARG A 275 7.64 -16.32 -5.41
CA ARG A 275 7.38 -15.17 -6.30
C ARG A 275 6.55 -15.59 -7.50
N CYS A 276 5.63 -14.71 -7.89
CA CYS A 276 4.99 -14.75 -9.19
C CYS A 276 6.01 -14.31 -10.26
N PRO A 277 6.06 -15.02 -11.41
CA PRO A 277 6.75 -14.52 -12.59
C PRO A 277 6.23 -13.14 -13.01
N ASP A 278 7.02 -12.43 -13.80
CA ASP A 278 6.55 -11.20 -14.45
C ASP A 278 5.43 -11.54 -15.44
N ASN A 279 4.28 -10.87 -15.32
CA ASN A 279 3.17 -11.02 -16.26
C ASN A 279 3.34 -10.16 -17.53
N GLY A 280 4.41 -9.36 -17.61
CA GLY A 280 4.75 -8.56 -18.78
C GLY A 280 3.86 -7.34 -18.96
N ALA A 281 3.16 -6.88 -17.92
CA ALA A 281 2.35 -5.68 -17.98
C ALA A 281 3.22 -4.43 -18.20
N ILE A 282 2.89 -3.67 -19.24
CA ILE A 282 3.63 -2.46 -19.64
C ILE A 282 2.70 -1.26 -19.77
N VAL A 283 3.29 -0.08 -19.58
CA VAL A 283 2.65 1.23 -19.78
C VAL A 283 3.33 1.92 -20.97
N ASP A 284 2.56 2.34 -21.96
CA ASP A 284 3.05 3.22 -23.01
C ASP A 284 3.15 4.65 -22.46
N LEU A 285 4.36 5.18 -22.35
CA LEU A 285 4.60 6.51 -21.78
C LEU A 285 4.23 7.66 -22.70
N SER A 286 3.85 7.39 -23.96
CA SER A 286 3.42 8.41 -24.92
C SER A 286 1.95 8.77 -24.80
N ASP A 287 1.11 7.84 -24.33
CA ASP A 287 -0.34 8.05 -24.17
C ASP A 287 -0.93 7.48 -22.87
N CYS A 288 -0.11 6.87 -22.03
CA CYS A 288 -0.47 6.22 -20.78
C CYS A 288 -1.44 5.03 -20.91
N SER A 289 -1.55 4.45 -22.11
CA SER A 289 -2.24 3.18 -22.31
C SER A 289 -1.47 2.02 -21.67
N THR A 290 -2.21 1.02 -21.19
CA THR A 290 -1.65 -0.20 -20.59
C THR A 290 -1.85 -1.38 -21.52
N SER A 291 -0.95 -2.36 -21.47
CA SER A 291 -1.10 -3.59 -22.24
C SER A 291 -2.34 -4.38 -21.81
N ALA A 292 -3.13 -4.83 -22.78
CA ALA A 292 -4.29 -5.69 -22.57
C ALA A 292 -3.87 -7.13 -22.24
N HIS A 293 -3.42 -7.37 -21.01
CA HIS A 293 -3.29 -8.73 -20.46
C HIS A 293 -4.60 -9.16 -19.81
N ASP A 294 -4.73 -10.46 -19.48
CA ASP A 294 -5.94 -11.01 -18.90
C ASP A 294 -6.19 -10.33 -17.54
N ALA A 295 -7.13 -9.40 -17.55
CA ALA A 295 -7.39 -8.52 -16.43
C ALA A 295 -7.92 -9.32 -15.24
N ALA A 296 -7.05 -9.72 -14.30
CA ALA A 296 -7.50 -10.31 -13.05
C ALA A 296 -8.27 -9.26 -12.24
N THR A 297 -9.59 -9.30 -12.33
CA THR A 297 -10.48 -8.42 -11.56
C THR A 297 -10.67 -8.92 -10.13
N GLU A 298 -10.29 -10.18 -9.87
CA GLU A 298 -10.39 -10.86 -8.59
C GLU A 298 -9.21 -11.82 -8.42
N LEU A 299 -8.60 -11.82 -7.23
CA LEU A 299 -7.66 -12.84 -6.78
C LEU A 299 -8.17 -13.37 -5.44
N LYS A 300 -8.38 -14.69 -5.36
CA LYS A 300 -9.02 -15.35 -4.21
C LYS A 300 -8.32 -16.70 -4.01
N VAL A 301 -7.74 -16.92 -2.84
CA VAL A 301 -6.87 -18.08 -2.59
C VAL A 301 -6.95 -18.54 -1.13
N LEU A 302 -6.78 -19.86 -0.94
CA LEU A 302 -6.46 -20.46 0.35
C LEU A 302 -4.95 -20.69 0.40
N TRP A 303 -4.30 -20.21 1.45
CA TRP A 303 -2.86 -20.28 1.60
C TRP A 303 -2.48 -20.75 3.00
N GLU A 304 -1.47 -21.60 3.08
CA GLU A 304 -0.85 -22.02 4.34
C GLU A 304 0.60 -21.56 4.35
N ASP A 305 1.07 -21.14 5.51
CA ASP A 305 2.47 -20.76 5.68
C ASP A 305 3.37 -22.00 5.59
N PRO A 306 4.24 -22.11 4.56
CA PRO A 306 5.10 -23.27 4.38
C PRO A 306 6.15 -23.41 5.50
N ASP A 307 6.47 -22.30 6.16
CA ASP A 307 7.46 -22.19 7.23
C ASP A 307 6.76 -21.91 8.57
N PHE A 308 5.54 -22.43 8.75
CA PHE A 308 4.78 -22.25 9.97
C PHE A 308 5.45 -22.93 11.17
N ASP A 309 5.56 -22.19 12.27
CA ASP A 309 5.99 -22.69 13.57
C ASP A 309 4.95 -22.27 14.62
N ALA A 310 4.37 -23.26 15.30
CA ALA A 310 3.31 -23.04 16.29
C ALA A 310 3.84 -22.42 17.59
N ASP A 311 5.16 -22.49 17.83
CA ASP A 311 5.80 -21.96 19.03
C ASP A 311 6.26 -20.50 18.85
N GLN A 312 5.98 -19.88 17.69
CA GLN A 312 6.38 -18.51 17.35
C GLN A 312 5.19 -17.55 17.34
N ASP A 313 5.34 -16.45 18.07
CA ASP A 313 4.48 -15.29 17.88
C ASP A 313 4.71 -14.69 16.49
N ALA A 314 3.63 -14.44 15.76
CA ALA A 314 3.69 -13.90 14.41
C ALA A 314 2.52 -12.95 14.11
N PHE A 315 2.69 -12.13 13.07
CA PHE A 315 1.59 -11.42 12.43
C PHE A 315 1.62 -11.66 10.93
N TYR A 316 0.43 -11.62 10.33
CA TYR A 316 0.22 -11.78 8.90
C TYR A 316 -0.69 -10.67 8.39
N TYR A 317 -0.28 -9.97 7.34
CA TYR A 317 -1.19 -9.09 6.61
C TYR A 317 -1.05 -9.29 5.11
N ALA A 318 -2.14 -9.07 4.39
CA ALA A 318 -2.17 -9.23 2.95
C ALA A 318 -1.88 -7.89 2.26
N ARG A 319 -1.12 -7.94 1.15
CA ARG A 319 -0.90 -6.83 0.24
C ARG A 319 -1.27 -7.27 -1.17
N VAL A 320 -2.10 -6.49 -1.86
CA VAL A 320 -2.40 -6.73 -3.28
C VAL A 320 -1.73 -5.65 -4.12
N LEU A 321 -1.19 -6.04 -5.27
CA LEU A 321 -0.61 -5.13 -6.26
C LEU A 321 -1.41 -5.21 -7.56
N GLU A 322 -1.72 -4.07 -8.17
CA GLU A 322 -2.23 -4.03 -9.54
C GLU A 322 -1.11 -3.96 -10.57
N ASN A 323 -1.45 -4.08 -11.86
CA ASN A 323 -0.52 -3.82 -12.94
C ASN A 323 -0.06 -2.34 -12.92
N PRO A 324 1.15 -2.03 -13.40
CA PRO A 324 1.65 -0.65 -13.39
C PRO A 324 0.79 0.27 -14.24
N VAL A 325 0.65 1.52 -13.79
CA VAL A 325 -0.01 2.61 -14.50
C VAL A 325 0.90 3.83 -14.59
N CYS A 326 0.58 4.79 -15.46
CA CYS A 326 1.25 6.08 -15.44
C CYS A 326 1.03 6.79 -14.11
N ARG A 327 2.10 7.39 -13.58
CA ARG A 327 1.99 8.40 -12.52
C ARG A 327 1.38 9.68 -13.08
N TRP A 328 0.76 10.48 -12.24
CA TRP A 328 0.05 11.71 -12.55
C TRP A 328 0.95 12.73 -13.23
N SER A 329 2.24 12.75 -12.89
CA SER A 329 3.23 13.62 -13.50
C SER A 329 3.47 13.26 -14.96
N THR A 330 3.37 11.97 -15.31
CA THR A 330 3.41 11.47 -16.68
C THR A 330 2.11 11.82 -17.42
N TRP A 331 0.96 11.67 -16.77
CA TRP A 331 -0.33 12.11 -17.33
C TRP A 331 -0.35 13.61 -17.66
N ASP A 332 0.14 14.46 -16.75
CA ASP A 332 0.28 15.89 -16.97
C ASP A 332 1.18 16.17 -18.19
N ALA A 333 2.35 15.53 -18.27
CA ALA A 333 3.28 15.71 -19.40
C ALA A 333 2.65 15.31 -20.74
N VAL A 334 2.01 14.13 -20.81
CA VAL A 334 1.33 13.63 -22.02
C VAL A 334 0.24 14.60 -22.48
N ARG A 335 -0.56 15.16 -21.56
CA ARG A 335 -1.64 16.11 -21.90
C ARG A 335 -1.14 17.43 -22.45
N GLU A 336 -0.03 17.92 -21.92
CA GLU A 336 0.58 19.18 -22.35
C GLU A 336 1.52 19.00 -23.56
N GLY A 337 1.71 17.76 -24.03
CA GLY A 337 2.60 17.46 -25.17
C GLY A 337 4.09 17.60 -24.82
N GLU A 338 4.42 17.43 -23.55
CA GLU A 338 5.78 17.52 -23.00
C GLU A 338 6.36 16.13 -22.72
N ALA A 339 7.68 16.03 -22.60
CA ALA A 339 8.32 14.79 -22.19
C ALA A 339 8.17 14.55 -20.67
N PRO A 340 7.87 13.32 -20.21
CA PRO A 340 7.88 13.01 -18.79
C PRO A 340 9.24 13.27 -18.16
N ARG A 341 9.25 13.94 -17.00
CA ARG A 341 10.47 14.27 -16.25
C ARG A 341 11.33 13.03 -15.98
N SER A 342 12.65 13.19 -16.10
CA SER A 342 13.62 12.09 -15.93
C SER A 342 14.01 11.81 -14.47
N ASP A 343 13.77 12.75 -13.55
CA ASP A 343 14.21 12.69 -12.15
C ASP A 343 13.16 12.13 -11.17
N ILE A 344 12.02 11.71 -11.70
CA ILE A 344 10.90 11.14 -10.95
C ILE A 344 10.37 9.85 -11.63
N PRO A 345 9.76 8.94 -10.87
CA PRO A 345 9.11 7.76 -11.44
C PRO A 345 8.04 8.15 -12.46
N LYS A 346 8.03 7.48 -13.60
CA LYS A 346 7.06 7.70 -14.68
C LYS A 346 5.81 6.83 -14.52
N THR A 347 5.96 5.71 -13.84
CA THR A 347 4.90 4.76 -13.54
C THR A 347 4.79 4.57 -12.03
N ILE A 348 3.66 4.04 -11.60
CA ILE A 348 3.38 3.63 -10.23
C ILE A 348 2.68 2.28 -10.26
N GLN A 349 2.90 1.46 -9.23
CA GLN A 349 2.19 0.20 -9.03
C GLN A 349 1.36 0.30 -7.76
N GLU A 350 0.09 0.62 -7.94
CA GLU A 350 -0.85 0.83 -6.84
C GLU A 350 -1.12 -0.48 -6.08
N ARG A 351 -1.57 -0.33 -4.84
CA ARG A 351 -1.71 -1.43 -3.91
C ARG A 351 -2.73 -1.19 -2.82
N ALA A 352 -3.12 -2.26 -2.14
CA ALA A 352 -3.91 -2.21 -0.93
C ALA A 352 -3.33 -3.14 0.15
N TRP A 353 -3.58 -2.80 1.41
CA TRP A 353 -3.06 -3.51 2.59
C TRP A 353 -4.20 -3.84 3.55
N SER A 354 -4.31 -5.10 3.97
CA SER A 354 -5.20 -5.48 5.06
C SER A 354 -4.62 -5.07 6.41
N SER A 355 -5.47 -4.96 7.43
CA SER A 355 -5.00 -5.03 8.81
C SER A 355 -4.40 -6.42 9.11
N PRO A 356 -3.48 -6.54 10.08
CA PRO A 356 -2.86 -7.81 10.40
C PRO A 356 -3.81 -8.74 11.16
N ILE A 357 -3.64 -10.05 10.99
CA ILE A 357 -4.06 -11.08 11.93
C ILE A 357 -2.83 -11.43 12.77
N TRP A 358 -2.99 -11.48 14.09
CA TRP A 358 -1.95 -11.85 15.04
C TRP A 358 -2.10 -13.32 15.45
N LEU A 359 -0.98 -14.03 15.59
CA LEU A 359 -0.91 -15.34 16.22
C LEU A 359 -0.02 -15.18 17.46
N GLN A 360 -0.62 -15.21 18.65
CA GLN A 360 0.01 -15.05 19.95
C GLN A 360 -0.73 -15.85 21.03
#